data_AF-A0A2G9PRD6-F1
#
_entry.id   AF-A0A2G9PRD6-F1
#
_cell.length_a   1.000
_cell.length_b   1.000
_cell.length_c   1.000
_cell.angle_alpha   90.00
_cell.angle_beta   90.00
_cell.angle_gamma   90.00
#
_symmetry.space_group_name_H-M   'P 1'
#
loop_
_entity.id
_entity.type
_entity.pdbx_description
1 polymer ?
#
loop_
_entity_poly.entity_id
_entity_poly.type
_entity_poly.pdbx_seq_one_letter_code
_entity_poly.pdbx_strand_id
1 'polypeptide(L)'
;MRAQASVEFIFVVAFLVTLAVVVMIGVLRETELNLAVGAARMAAFEEASAEGITLAEMDYSVSQGIVTLRPALYGSDASSPIPASDAMKRRITQRVKQVLAPYSKDDNAYCVTATNYKYCA
;
A
#
# COMPACT_ATOMS: atom_id res chain seq x y z
N MET A 1 -47.04 -2.68 -25.26
CA MET A 1 -45.68 -2.61 -25.84
C MET A 1 -44.82 -1.50 -25.24
N ARG A 2 -45.31 -0.27 -24.96
CA ARG A 2 -44.48 0.81 -24.36
C ARG A 2 -43.93 0.54 -22.96
N ALA A 3 -44.65 -0.20 -22.12
CA ALA A 3 -44.22 -0.51 -20.74
C ALA A 3 -43.06 -1.52 -20.66
N GLN A 4 -42.87 -2.36 -21.69
CA GLN A 4 -41.84 -3.39 -21.71
C GLN A 4 -40.47 -2.80 -22.08
N ALA A 5 -40.42 -1.87 -23.02
CA ALA A 5 -39.21 -1.13 -23.40
C ALA A 5 -38.66 -0.25 -22.26
N SER A 6 -39.52 0.33 -21.43
CA SER A 6 -39.09 1.13 -20.28
C SER A 6 -38.49 0.28 -19.14
N VAL A 7 -38.95 -0.96 -18.96
CA VAL A 7 -38.36 -1.87 -17.96
C VAL A 7 -36.98 -2.36 -18.40
N GLU A 8 -36.82 -2.69 -19.69
CA GLU A 8 -35.52 -3.06 -20.26
C GLU A 8 -34.50 -1.92 -20.13
N PHE A 9 -34.93 -0.68 -20.39
CA PHE A 9 -34.05 0.47 -20.25
C PHE A 9 -33.57 0.69 -18.80
N ILE A 10 -34.47 0.53 -17.82
CA ILE A 10 -34.12 0.63 -16.39
C ILE A 10 -33.11 -0.47 -16.01
N PHE A 11 -33.29 -1.69 -16.50
CA PHE A 11 -32.36 -2.79 -16.24
C PHE A 11 -30.96 -2.53 -16.82
N VAL A 12 -30.89 -2.01 -18.05
CA VAL A 12 -29.61 -1.68 -18.69
C VAL A 12 -28.90 -0.55 -17.92
N VAL A 13 -29.62 0.50 -17.54
CA VAL A 13 -29.05 1.60 -16.75
C VAL A 13 -28.58 1.11 -15.39
N ALA A 14 -29.38 0.30 -14.69
CA ALA A 14 -28.97 -0.28 -13.40
C ALA A 14 -27.71 -1.14 -13.54
N PHE A 15 -27.62 -1.97 -14.58
CA PHE A 15 -26.43 -2.78 -14.85
C PHE A 15 -25.20 -1.91 -15.10
N LEU A 16 -25.31 -0.87 -15.93
CA LEU A 16 -24.21 0.06 -16.21
C LEU A 16 -23.74 0.81 -14.96
N VAL A 17 -24.67 1.27 -14.12
CA VAL A 17 -24.33 1.92 -12.84
C VAL A 17 -23.60 0.94 -11.92
N THR A 18 -24.10 -0.29 -11.80
CA THR A 18 -23.48 -1.32 -10.95
C THR A 18 -22.07 -1.64 -11.44
N LEU A 19 -21.89 -1.80 -12.76
CA LEU A 19 -20.59 -2.03 -13.38
C LEU A 19 -19.63 -0.85 -13.11
N ALA A 20 -20.08 0.38 -13.30
CA ALA A 20 -19.28 1.57 -13.05
C ALA A 20 -18.84 1.68 -11.58
N VAL A 21 -19.74 1.38 -10.64
CA VAL A 21 -19.43 1.38 -9.20
C VAL A 21 -18.40 0.29 -8.86
N VAL A 22 -18.57 -0.92 -9.36
CA VAL A 22 -17.63 -2.04 -9.10
C VAL A 22 -16.23 -1.71 -9.63
N VAL A 23 -16.14 -1.15 -10.85
CA VAL A 23 -14.86 -0.74 -11.44
C VAL A 23 -14.23 0.40 -10.64
N MET A 24 -14.99 1.44 -10.30
CA MET A 24 -14.51 2.59 -9.51
C MET A 24 -13.98 2.17 -8.14
N ILE A 25 -14.64 1.25 -7.45
CA ILE A 25 -14.17 0.74 -6.15
C ILE A 25 -12.81 0.03 -6.30
N GLY A 26 -12.62 -0.73 -7.37
CA GLY A 26 -11.34 -1.36 -7.68
C GLY A 26 -10.22 -0.33 -7.87
N VAL A 27 -10.46 0.68 -8.71
CA VAL A 27 -9.50 1.75 -9.00
C VAL A 27 -9.14 2.55 -7.74
N LEU A 28 -10.14 2.90 -6.92
CA LEU A 28 -9.89 3.62 -5.66
C LEU A 28 -8.96 2.83 -4.73
N ARG A 29 -9.18 1.52 -4.59
CA ARG A 29 -8.32 0.65 -3.76
C ARG A 29 -6.87 0.59 -4.27
N GLU A 30 -6.66 0.50 -5.58
CA GLU A 30 -5.30 0.51 -6.15
C GLU A 30 -4.61 1.86 -5.96
N THR A 31 -5.34 2.97 -6.13
CA THR A 31 -4.76 4.31 -5.89
C THR A 31 -4.37 4.52 -4.43
N GLU A 32 -5.19 4.07 -3.49
CA GLU A 32 -4.87 4.12 -2.06
C GLU A 32 -3.63 3.28 -1.70
N LEU A 33 -3.56 2.05 -2.24
CA LEU A 33 -2.41 1.17 -2.05
C LEU A 33 -1.13 1.83 -2.56
N ASN A 34 -1.15 2.39 -3.77
CA ASN A 34 0.00 3.07 -4.37
C ASN A 34 0.43 4.28 -3.55
N LEU A 35 -0.53 5.06 -3.01
CA LEU A 35 -0.23 6.21 -2.15
C LEU A 35 0.45 5.77 -0.84
N ALA A 36 -0.08 4.73 -0.20
CA ALA A 36 0.45 4.18 1.05
C ALA A 36 1.86 3.58 0.86
N VAL A 37 2.07 2.80 -0.19
CA VAL A 37 3.38 2.22 -0.55
C VAL A 37 4.36 3.34 -0.89
N GLY A 38 3.94 4.37 -1.64
CA GLY A 38 4.78 5.52 -1.97
C GLY A 38 5.23 6.29 -0.74
N ALA A 39 4.31 6.57 0.19
CA ALA A 39 4.61 7.25 1.44
C ALA A 39 5.56 6.41 2.33
N ALA A 40 5.32 5.11 2.43
CA ALA A 40 6.20 4.18 3.14
C ALA A 40 7.61 4.12 2.51
N ARG A 41 7.72 4.17 1.17
CA ARG A 41 9.01 4.15 0.47
C ARG A 41 9.81 5.40 0.77
N MET A 42 9.17 6.57 0.72
CA MET A 42 9.82 7.83 1.05
C MET A 42 10.29 7.85 2.51
N ALA A 43 9.44 7.41 3.44
CA ALA A 43 9.77 7.29 4.85
C ALA A 43 10.99 6.39 5.10
N ALA A 44 11.03 5.23 4.44
CA ALA A 44 12.14 4.31 4.51
C ALA A 44 13.43 4.89 3.90
N PHE A 45 13.31 5.61 2.78
CA PHE A 45 14.43 6.25 2.11
C PHE A 45 15.04 7.39 2.96
N GLU A 46 14.22 8.24 3.57
CA GLU A 46 14.68 9.30 4.49
C GLU A 46 15.51 8.71 5.63
N GLU A 47 15.01 7.65 6.26
CA GLU A 47 15.69 7.00 7.39
C GLU A 47 17.00 6.32 6.95
N ALA A 48 17.01 5.62 5.81
CA ALA A 48 18.21 4.99 5.28
C ALA A 48 19.27 6.02 4.85
N SER A 49 18.85 7.11 4.21
CA SER A 49 19.74 8.18 3.77
C SER A 49 20.40 8.91 4.95
N ALA A 50 19.70 9.05 6.08
CA ALA A 50 20.25 9.66 7.28
C ALA A 50 21.45 8.85 7.85
N GLU A 51 21.50 7.55 7.60
CA GLU A 51 22.60 6.67 8.01
C GLU A 51 23.62 6.38 6.89
N GLY A 52 23.53 7.09 5.75
CA GLY A 52 24.46 6.93 4.63
C GLY A 52 24.26 5.65 3.81
N ILE A 53 23.07 5.03 3.91
CA ILE A 53 22.71 3.80 3.20
C ILE A 53 21.76 4.16 2.06
N THR A 54 21.93 3.51 0.90
CA THR A 54 21.02 3.71 -0.23
C THR A 54 19.93 2.62 -0.22
N LEU A 55 18.68 3.05 -0.12
CA LEU A 55 17.54 2.14 -0.25
C LEU A 55 17.24 1.99 -1.75
N ALA A 56 17.61 0.86 -2.35
CA ALA A 56 17.42 0.69 -3.79
C ALA A 56 15.95 0.41 -4.13
N GLU A 57 15.30 -0.43 -3.33
CA GLU A 57 13.94 -0.87 -3.61
C GLU A 57 13.17 -1.21 -2.33
N MET A 58 11.84 -1.09 -2.40
CA MET A 58 10.95 -1.55 -1.37
C MET A 58 9.90 -2.41 -2.04
N ASP A 59 10.11 -3.71 -1.99
CA ASP A 59 9.17 -4.69 -2.52
C ASP A 59 7.93 -4.73 -1.65
N TYR A 60 6.80 -5.05 -2.28
CA TYR A 60 5.59 -5.35 -1.54
C TYR A 60 4.86 -6.55 -2.12
N SER A 61 4.19 -7.31 -1.26
CA SER A 61 3.31 -8.39 -1.66
C SER A 61 1.94 -8.22 -1.01
N VAL A 62 0.88 -8.42 -1.79
CA VAL A 62 -0.50 -8.37 -1.30
C VAL A 62 -1.05 -9.79 -1.23
N SER A 63 -1.47 -10.22 -0.04
CA SER A 63 -2.13 -11.51 0.17
C SER A 63 -3.25 -11.36 1.19
N GLN A 64 -4.47 -11.79 0.83
CA GLN A 64 -5.65 -11.76 1.71
C GLN A 64 -5.90 -10.38 2.36
N GLY A 65 -5.66 -9.28 1.64
CA GLY A 65 -5.81 -7.92 2.18
C GLY A 65 -4.67 -7.48 3.10
N ILE A 66 -3.60 -8.27 3.21
CA ILE A 66 -2.36 -7.93 3.92
C ILE A 66 -1.31 -7.51 2.90
N VAL A 67 -0.78 -6.31 3.06
CA VAL A 67 0.33 -5.75 2.29
C VAL A 67 1.59 -5.94 3.12
N THR A 68 2.49 -6.83 2.71
CA THR A 68 3.79 -6.99 3.36
C THR A 68 4.83 -6.15 2.63
N LEU A 69 5.45 -5.20 3.32
CA LEU A 69 6.51 -4.34 2.81
C LEU A 69 7.86 -4.94 3.16
N ARG A 70 8.74 -5.08 2.17
CA ARG A 70 10.08 -5.64 2.33
C ARG A 70 11.11 -4.65 1.79
N PRO A 71 11.77 -3.86 2.66
CA PRO A 71 12.83 -2.97 2.21
C PRO A 71 14.05 -3.78 1.77
N ALA A 72 14.50 -3.54 0.54
CA ALA A 72 15.78 -4.03 0.01
C ALA A 72 16.83 -2.93 0.17
N LEU A 73 17.79 -3.17 1.06
CA LEU A 73 18.81 -2.21 1.44
C LEU A 73 20.13 -2.56 0.75
N TYR A 74 20.72 -1.60 0.05
CA TYR A 74 22.00 -1.75 -0.64
C TYR A 74 23.04 -0.83 -0.02
N GLY A 75 24.30 -1.25 -0.12
CA GLY A 75 25.41 -0.42 0.27
C GLY A 75 25.55 0.82 -0.59
N SER A 76 26.35 1.75 -0.08
CA SER A 76 26.78 2.95 -0.81
C SER A 76 27.49 2.65 -2.14
N ASP A 77 27.91 1.39 -2.35
CA ASP A 77 28.50 0.85 -3.57
C ASP A 77 27.48 0.30 -4.58
N ALA A 78 26.17 0.34 -4.28
CA ALA A 78 25.04 -0.10 -5.10
C ALA A 78 25.13 -1.54 -5.66
N SER A 79 26.08 -2.35 -5.18
CA SER A 79 26.45 -3.64 -5.74
C SER A 79 26.36 -4.77 -4.73
N SER A 80 26.30 -4.44 -3.45
CA SER A 80 26.22 -5.40 -2.34
C SER A 80 24.92 -5.17 -1.56
N PRO A 81 24.00 -6.15 -1.45
CA PRO A 81 22.95 -6.08 -0.44
C PRO A 81 23.63 -6.07 0.93
N ILE A 82 23.67 -4.92 1.59
CA ILE A 82 24.19 -4.86 2.94
C ILE A 82 23.17 -5.59 3.81
N PRO A 83 23.58 -6.55 4.66
CA PRO A 83 22.71 -7.04 5.72
C PRO A 83 22.45 -5.87 6.66
N ALA A 84 21.39 -5.12 6.41
CA ALA A 84 20.99 -4.03 7.28
C ALA A 84 20.83 -4.58 8.69
N SER A 85 21.52 -3.95 9.64
CA SER A 85 21.47 -4.36 11.04
C SER A 85 20.02 -4.42 11.51
N ASP A 86 19.68 -5.32 12.42
CA ASP A 86 18.29 -5.46 12.91
C ASP A 86 17.77 -4.15 13.54
N ALA A 87 18.67 -3.30 14.04
CA ALA A 87 18.34 -1.96 14.51
C ALA A 87 17.84 -1.04 13.38
N MET A 88 18.48 -1.08 12.21
CA MET A 88 18.08 -0.31 11.02
C MET A 88 16.70 -0.73 10.53
N LYS A 89 16.47 -2.05 10.41
CA LYS A 89 15.16 -2.59 10.00
C LYS A 89 14.07 -2.12 10.94
N ARG A 90 14.32 -2.13 12.25
CA ARG A 90 13.37 -1.62 13.26
C ARG A 90 13.10 -0.13 13.11
N ARG A 91 14.11 0.71 12.85
CA ARG A 91 13.93 2.14 12.61
C ARG A 91 13.10 2.43 11.37
N ILE A 92 13.44 1.80 10.24
CA ILE A 92 12.67 1.90 9.00
C ILE A 92 11.22 1.46 9.24
N THR A 93 11.01 0.31 9.88
CA THR A 93 9.67 -0.18 10.22
C THR A 93 8.91 0.82 11.11
N GLN A 94 9.57 1.44 12.09
CA GLN A 94 8.95 2.44 12.96
C GLN A 94 8.59 3.73 12.20
N ARG A 95 9.45 4.18 11.29
CA ARG A 95 9.22 5.36 10.47
C ARG A 95 8.09 5.14 9.47
N VAL A 96 8.07 3.98 8.81
CA VAL A 96 6.96 3.53 7.94
C VAL A 96 5.65 3.48 8.71
N LYS A 97 5.65 2.96 9.95
CA LYS A 97 4.46 2.99 10.80
C LYS A 97 3.98 4.39 11.11
N GLN A 98 4.87 5.33 11.44
CA GLN A 98 4.46 6.71 11.73
C GLN A 98 3.76 7.37 10.54
N VAL A 99 4.22 7.11 9.32
CA VAL A 99 3.62 7.65 8.10
C VAL A 99 2.28 6.98 7.78
N LEU A 100 2.14 5.70 8.14
CA LEU A 100 0.89 4.95 7.98
C LEU A 100 -0.07 5.08 9.19
N ALA A 101 0.39 5.62 10.32
CA ALA A 101 -0.37 5.77 11.57
C ALA A 101 -1.66 6.58 11.43
N PRO A 102 -1.73 7.68 10.66
CA PRO A 102 -2.99 8.41 10.44
C PRO A 102 -4.09 7.54 9.82
N TYR A 103 -3.70 6.44 9.18
CA TYR A 103 -4.60 5.51 8.55
C TYR A 103 -4.83 4.26 9.41
N SER A 104 -4.02 4.02 10.45
CA SER A 104 -4.05 2.79 11.26
C SER A 104 -5.27 2.68 12.17
N LYS A 105 -5.97 1.54 12.09
CA LYS A 105 -7.06 1.16 13.00
C LYS A 105 -6.63 0.21 14.13
N ASP A 106 -5.47 -0.43 14.01
CA ASP A 106 -4.95 -1.41 14.98
C ASP A 106 -3.48 -1.13 15.34
N ASP A 107 -3.13 -1.36 16.61
CA ASP A 107 -1.83 -1.00 17.19
C ASP A 107 -0.89 -2.22 17.32
N ASN A 108 -0.85 -3.08 16.29
CA ASN A 108 0.03 -4.26 16.32
C ASN A 108 1.48 -3.82 16.07
N ALA A 109 2.40 -4.30 16.92
CA ALA A 109 3.81 -3.88 16.92
C ALA A 109 4.59 -4.22 15.63
N TYR A 110 3.98 -4.80 14.60
CA TYR A 110 4.56 -5.08 13.29
C TYR A 110 3.62 -4.80 12.11
N CYS A 111 2.36 -4.43 12.39
CA CYS A 111 1.36 -4.23 11.35
C CYS A 111 0.39 -3.10 11.71
N VAL A 112 0.08 -2.25 10.73
CA VAL A 112 -0.89 -1.16 10.82
C VAL A 112 -2.03 -1.41 9.84
N THR A 113 -3.27 -1.22 10.28
CA THR A 113 -4.45 -1.46 9.43
C THR A 113 -4.92 -0.15 8.82
N ALA A 114 -4.61 0.11 7.55
CA ALA A 114 -4.97 1.33 6.85
C ALA A 114 -6.04 1.12 5.78
N THR A 115 -7.14 1.89 5.89
CA THR A 115 -8.37 1.80 5.08
C THR A 115 -8.97 0.40 5.05
N ASN A 116 -8.58 -0.41 4.06
CA ASN A 116 -9.02 -1.78 3.78
C ASN A 116 -7.87 -2.81 3.76
N TYR A 117 -6.62 -2.35 3.96
CA TYR A 117 -5.43 -3.18 3.89
C TYR A 117 -4.68 -3.19 5.23
N LYS A 118 -4.12 -4.33 5.58
CA LYS A 118 -3.21 -4.47 6.72
C LYS A 118 -1.78 -4.41 6.22
N TYR A 119 -1.06 -3.34 6.53
CA TYR A 119 0.32 -3.16 6.14
C TYR A 119 1.22 -3.74 7.23
N CYS A 120 2.08 -4.68 6.88
CA CYS A 120 3.03 -5.32 7.79
C CYS A 120 4.44 -5.10 7.28
N ALA A 121 5.38 -4.91 8.20
CA ALA A 121 6.81 -4.76 7.93
C ALA A 121 7.62 -5.69 8.85
#